data_AF-A0A5N7ZJS0-F1
#
_entry.id   AF-A0A5N7ZJS0-F1
#
_cell.length_a   1.000
_cell.length_b   1.000
_cell.length_c   1.000
_cell.angle_alpha   90.00
_cell.angle_beta   90.00
_cell.angle_gamma   90.00
#
_symmetry.space_group_name_H-M   'P 1'
#
loop_
_entity.id
_entity.type
_entity.pdbx_description
1 polymer ?
#
loop_
_entity_poly.entity_id
_entity_poly.type
_entity_poly.pdbx_seq_one_letter_code
_entity_poly.pdbx_strand_id
1 'polypeptide(L)'
;MNDDQFEDKPVGAWRAVAECYHAYFTGLVLYVTTRHGAACAAELVYEIFSRQRRERFLPGLEKLNLTGLPHAVAAAQYHYLSNHIGGVSVEYMYESDRKAWIRYAAPRWIWAGTALCGVAPEVSRAMLQGWHAQNGTMLANPRLGFVCTKQTVDGQSGLEGYYYEYERDLLPHERLRFAREEDAPDFDAANAPKLPIDQWPTTRLAKAHRNYAMEYVRSAFPTALQLWGADEAGHRLRMVGKMIGMQFYHEIARGLGGDYKADAAGFARFIADFGAAHGDASRVERHLDGSFEVRQDGCAFMAGIEEWHPVLSKAWNGLIEGALQAHNRRLGMAFSVQTMGAKPSLLWKVSE
;
A
#
# COMPACT_ATOMS: atom_id res chain seq x y z
N MET A 1 -25.44 21.58 -22.94
CA MET A 1 -24.12 21.83 -22.32
C MET A 1 -24.41 22.21 -20.88
N ASN A 2 -24.65 21.20 -20.04
CA ASN A 2 -24.77 21.39 -18.60
C ASN A 2 -23.54 20.70 -18.04
N ASP A 3 -22.60 21.53 -17.60
CA ASP A 3 -21.42 21.10 -16.85
C ASP A 3 -21.89 20.40 -15.58
N ASP A 4 -21.64 19.10 -15.52
CA ASP A 4 -21.61 18.33 -14.27
C ASP A 4 -20.48 18.87 -13.39
N GLN A 5 -20.73 19.99 -12.70
CA GLN A 5 -19.97 20.42 -11.53
C GLN A 5 -20.37 19.60 -10.29
N PHE A 6 -20.51 18.28 -10.41
CA PHE A 6 -20.55 17.39 -9.27
C PHE A 6 -19.12 17.25 -8.74
N GLU A 7 -18.77 18.14 -7.81
CA GLU A 7 -17.50 18.25 -7.06
C GLU A 7 -16.49 17.10 -7.23
N ASP A 8 -15.48 17.31 -8.07
CA ASP A 8 -14.27 16.47 -8.17
C ASP A 8 -13.40 16.49 -6.89
N LYS A 9 -13.77 17.29 -5.88
CA LYS A 9 -13.00 17.51 -4.65
C LYS A 9 -12.64 16.21 -3.88
N PRO A 10 -13.52 15.21 -3.71
CA PRO A 10 -13.15 13.96 -3.04
C PRO A 10 -12.14 13.15 -3.85
N VAL A 11 -12.18 13.24 -5.19
CA VAL A 11 -11.31 12.47 -6.08
C VAL A 11 -9.86 12.92 -5.95
N GLY A 12 -9.61 14.24 -5.96
CA GLY A 12 -8.28 14.81 -5.73
C GLY A 12 -7.72 14.43 -4.37
N ALA A 13 -8.53 14.57 -3.31
CA ALA A 13 -8.14 14.26 -1.94
C ALA A 13 -7.79 12.78 -1.75
N TRP A 14 -8.60 11.86 -2.31
CA TRP A 14 -8.34 10.43 -2.20
C TRP A 14 -7.12 9.99 -2.99
N ARG A 15 -6.85 10.59 -4.16
CA ARG A 15 -5.61 10.35 -4.91
C ARG A 15 -4.40 10.82 -4.11
N ALA A 16 -4.44 12.01 -3.52
CA ALA A 16 -3.34 12.51 -2.67
C ALA A 16 -3.03 11.58 -1.48
N VAL A 17 -4.07 11.04 -0.82
CA VAL A 17 -3.87 10.05 0.24
C VAL A 17 -3.28 8.75 -0.32
N ALA A 18 -3.75 8.29 -1.50
CA ALA A 18 -3.20 7.10 -2.16
C ALA A 18 -1.70 7.25 -2.44
N GLU A 19 -1.29 8.35 -3.07
CA GLU A 19 0.12 8.65 -3.38
C GLU A 19 0.97 8.77 -2.11
N CYS A 20 0.45 9.39 -1.04
CA CYS A 20 1.14 9.46 0.25
C CYS A 20 1.43 8.07 0.83
N TYR A 21 0.47 7.15 0.80
CA TYR A 21 0.68 5.80 1.33
C TYR A 21 1.52 4.91 0.42
N HIS A 22 1.39 5.09 -0.89
CA HIS A 22 2.26 4.45 -1.86
C HIS A 22 3.72 4.86 -1.64
N ALA A 23 3.98 6.17 -1.55
CA ALA A 23 5.29 6.72 -1.22
C ALA A 23 5.80 6.26 0.15
N TYR A 24 4.92 6.17 1.15
CA TYR A 24 5.29 5.64 2.46
C TYR A 24 5.78 4.20 2.37
N PHE A 25 5.04 3.33 1.67
CA PHE A 25 5.42 1.94 1.53
C PHE A 25 6.78 1.78 0.82
N THR A 26 6.94 2.43 -0.33
CA THR A 26 8.22 2.42 -1.07
C THR A 26 9.35 3.02 -0.22
N GLY A 27 9.09 4.13 0.47
CA GLY A 27 10.04 4.79 1.37
C GLY A 27 10.45 3.91 2.56
N LEU A 28 9.53 3.12 3.12
CA LEU A 28 9.82 2.17 4.19
C LEU A 28 10.79 1.09 3.70
N VAL A 29 10.53 0.49 2.54
CA VAL A 29 11.41 -0.55 1.99
C VAL A 29 12.80 0.02 1.68
N LEU A 30 12.88 1.21 1.07
CA LEU A 30 14.16 1.89 0.84
C LEU A 30 14.90 2.26 2.14
N TYR A 31 14.18 2.79 3.13
CA TYR A 31 14.77 3.14 4.43
C TYR A 31 15.42 1.92 5.08
N VAL A 32 14.71 0.79 5.12
CA VAL A 32 15.21 -0.44 5.71
C VAL A 32 16.37 -1.00 4.88
N THR A 33 16.26 -0.96 3.56
CA THR A 33 17.32 -1.44 2.66
C THR A 33 18.62 -0.66 2.86
N THR A 34 18.53 0.67 2.91
CA THR A 34 19.70 1.56 2.97
C THR A 34 20.30 1.69 4.37
N ARG A 35 19.49 1.60 5.42
CA ARG A 35 19.96 1.81 6.81
C ARG A 35 20.13 0.53 7.62
N HIS A 36 19.48 -0.57 7.21
CA HIS A 36 19.47 -1.84 7.93
C HIS A 36 19.86 -3.03 7.03
N GLY A 37 20.15 -2.79 5.76
CA GLY A 37 20.62 -3.78 4.81
C GLY A 37 19.50 -4.56 4.11
N ALA A 38 19.86 -5.16 2.97
CA ALA A 38 18.93 -5.87 2.10
C ALA A 38 18.29 -7.10 2.76
N ALA A 39 19.00 -7.80 3.66
CA ALA A 39 18.45 -8.94 4.39
C ALA A 39 17.26 -8.54 5.30
N CYS A 40 17.40 -7.44 6.07
CA CYS A 40 16.33 -6.95 6.93
C CYS A 40 15.14 -6.44 6.09
N ALA A 41 15.40 -5.81 4.95
CA ALA A 41 14.35 -5.39 4.03
C ALA A 41 13.63 -6.59 3.39
N ALA A 42 14.36 -7.64 3.03
CA ALA A 42 13.80 -8.87 2.47
C ALA A 42 12.90 -9.57 3.49
N GLU A 43 13.33 -9.70 4.75
CA GLU A 43 12.50 -10.26 5.84
C GLU A 43 11.20 -9.46 6.05
N LEU A 44 11.32 -8.13 6.13
CA LEU A 44 10.15 -7.26 6.24
C LEU A 44 9.17 -7.47 5.10
N VAL A 45 9.66 -7.43 3.85
CA VAL A 45 8.83 -7.60 2.67
C VAL A 45 8.21 -9.00 2.65
N TYR A 46 8.97 -10.05 2.93
CA TYR A 46 8.43 -11.41 3.02
C TYR A 46 7.26 -11.50 4.01
N GLU A 47 7.39 -10.93 5.21
CA GLU A 47 6.33 -11.02 6.22
C GLU A 47 5.12 -10.13 5.92
N ILE A 48 5.33 -8.95 5.32
CA ILE A 48 4.21 -8.09 4.88
C ILE A 48 3.34 -8.83 3.87
N PHE A 49 3.98 -9.41 2.85
CA PHE A 49 3.28 -10.15 1.82
C PHE A 49 2.71 -11.47 2.36
N SER A 50 3.41 -12.14 3.27
CA SER A 50 2.85 -13.32 3.95
C SER A 50 1.58 -13.00 4.72
N ARG A 51 1.54 -11.85 5.41
CA ARG A 51 0.36 -11.36 6.14
C ARG A 51 -0.80 -11.07 5.20
N GLN A 52 -0.58 -10.17 4.24
CA GLN A 52 -1.62 -9.79 3.29
C GLN A 52 -2.16 -11.03 2.53
N ARG A 53 -1.33 -12.04 2.22
CA ARG A 53 -1.77 -13.26 1.53
C ARG A 53 -2.76 -14.04 2.39
N ARG A 54 -2.43 -14.22 3.68
CA ARG A 54 -3.31 -14.90 4.65
C ARG A 54 -4.66 -14.18 4.78
N GLU A 55 -4.63 -12.85 4.80
CA GLU A 55 -5.82 -12.03 5.02
C GLU A 55 -6.67 -11.81 3.76
N ARG A 56 -6.07 -11.79 2.57
CA ARG A 56 -6.72 -11.28 1.35
C ARG A 56 -6.90 -12.29 0.23
N PHE A 57 -6.05 -13.31 0.12
CA PHE A 57 -6.01 -14.15 -1.09
C PHE A 57 -7.30 -14.96 -1.28
N LEU A 58 -7.67 -15.81 -0.33
CA LEU A 58 -8.88 -16.64 -0.44
C LEU A 58 -10.17 -15.80 -0.45
N PRO A 59 -10.38 -14.82 0.46
CA PRO A 59 -11.56 -13.96 0.39
C PRO A 59 -11.65 -13.17 -0.91
N GLY A 60 -10.50 -12.80 -1.48
CA GLY A 60 -10.43 -12.08 -2.74
C GLY A 60 -10.76 -12.96 -3.95
N LEU A 61 -10.37 -14.24 -3.96
CA LEU A 61 -10.80 -15.20 -4.98
C LEU A 61 -12.32 -15.37 -4.99
N GLU A 62 -12.94 -15.51 -3.82
CA GLU A 62 -14.40 -15.60 -3.68
C GLU A 62 -15.08 -14.33 -4.19
N LYS A 63 -14.60 -13.16 -3.75
CA LYS A 63 -15.15 -11.86 -4.16
C LYS A 63 -15.07 -11.61 -5.66
N LEU A 64 -14.04 -12.15 -6.32
CA LEU A 64 -13.83 -12.03 -7.76
C LEU A 64 -14.46 -13.20 -8.54
N ASN A 65 -15.15 -14.13 -7.86
CA ASN A 65 -15.77 -15.32 -8.45
C ASN A 65 -14.78 -16.22 -9.22
N LEU A 66 -13.59 -16.44 -8.65
CA LEU A 66 -12.49 -17.19 -9.27
C LEU A 66 -12.32 -18.61 -8.71
N THR A 67 -13.11 -19.00 -7.71
CA THR A 67 -12.93 -20.27 -6.96
C THR A 67 -13.18 -21.53 -7.79
N GLY A 68 -13.94 -21.43 -8.88
CA GLY A 68 -14.23 -22.56 -9.79
C GLY A 68 -13.19 -22.76 -10.89
N LEU A 69 -12.16 -21.91 -10.99
CA LEU A 69 -11.16 -21.98 -12.05
C LEU A 69 -10.01 -22.94 -11.67
N PRO A 70 -9.30 -23.52 -12.66
CA PRO A 70 -8.05 -24.23 -12.41
C PRO A 70 -7.08 -23.37 -11.60
N HIS A 71 -6.36 -23.97 -10.65
CA HIS A 71 -5.64 -23.21 -9.63
C HIS A 71 -4.55 -22.27 -10.18
N ALA A 72 -3.85 -22.66 -11.25
CA ALA A 72 -2.90 -21.79 -11.93
C ALA A 72 -3.59 -20.56 -12.53
N VAL A 73 -4.74 -20.76 -13.18
CA VAL A 73 -5.58 -19.72 -13.78
C VAL A 73 -6.16 -18.81 -12.70
N ALA A 74 -6.74 -19.38 -11.64
CA ALA A 74 -7.34 -18.64 -10.53
C ALA A 74 -6.31 -17.72 -9.85
N ALA A 75 -5.10 -18.23 -9.57
CA ALA A 75 -4.03 -17.45 -8.97
C ALA A 75 -3.58 -16.29 -9.87
N ALA A 76 -3.37 -16.55 -11.17
CA ALA A 76 -2.97 -15.53 -12.14
C ALA A 76 -4.06 -14.46 -12.33
N GLN A 77 -5.32 -14.86 -12.50
CA GLN A 77 -6.45 -13.92 -12.66
C GLN A 77 -6.71 -13.11 -11.40
N TYR A 78 -6.58 -13.70 -10.20
CA TYR A 78 -6.68 -12.95 -8.94
C TYR A 78 -5.69 -11.79 -8.95
N HIS A 79 -4.45 -12.08 -9.30
CA HIS A 79 -3.38 -11.09 -9.34
C HIS A 79 -3.62 -10.02 -10.38
N TYR A 80 -4.07 -10.37 -11.56
CA TYR A 80 -4.43 -9.41 -12.57
C TYR A 80 -5.58 -8.49 -12.11
N LEU A 81 -6.72 -9.06 -11.70
CA LEU A 81 -7.94 -8.32 -11.39
C LEU A 81 -7.82 -7.48 -10.11
N SER A 82 -7.25 -8.03 -9.04
CA SER A 82 -7.11 -7.32 -7.76
C SER A 82 -6.17 -6.12 -7.86
N ASN A 83 -5.06 -6.25 -8.60
CA ASN A 83 -4.12 -5.17 -8.85
C ASN A 83 -4.70 -4.11 -9.78
N HIS A 84 -5.51 -4.50 -10.76
CA HIS A 84 -6.19 -3.57 -11.66
C HIS A 84 -7.14 -2.61 -10.90
N ILE A 85 -7.87 -3.11 -9.88
CA ILE A 85 -8.68 -2.26 -8.98
C ILE A 85 -7.82 -1.23 -8.25
N GLY A 86 -6.59 -1.60 -7.90
CA GLY A 86 -5.59 -0.75 -7.27
C GLY A 86 -4.88 0.21 -8.23
N GLY A 87 -5.21 0.21 -9.52
CA GLY A 87 -4.53 1.04 -10.53
C GLY A 87 -3.14 0.53 -10.94
N VAL A 88 -2.80 -0.72 -10.61
CA VAL A 88 -1.51 -1.32 -10.93
C VAL A 88 -1.59 -2.01 -12.30
N SER A 89 -0.62 -1.72 -13.17
CA SER A 89 -0.53 -2.33 -14.50
C SER A 89 -0.02 -3.77 -14.40
N VAL A 90 -0.93 -4.72 -14.57
CA VAL A 90 -0.64 -6.15 -14.62
C VAL A 90 -1.22 -6.71 -15.91
N GLU A 91 -0.45 -7.56 -16.56
CA GLU A 91 -0.85 -8.33 -17.74
C GLU A 91 -1.12 -9.78 -17.31
N TYR A 92 -2.06 -10.42 -17.97
CA TYR A 92 -2.44 -11.81 -17.77
C TYR A 92 -2.47 -12.54 -19.10
N MET A 93 -1.80 -13.69 -19.17
CA MET A 93 -1.79 -14.51 -20.38
C MET A 93 -2.06 -15.97 -20.01
N TYR A 94 -3.21 -16.47 -20.46
CA TYR A 94 -3.57 -17.89 -20.33
C TYR A 94 -2.71 -18.73 -21.28
N GLU A 95 -2.14 -19.83 -20.80
CA GLU A 95 -1.47 -20.82 -21.65
C GLU A 95 -2.21 -22.17 -21.61
N SER A 96 -2.58 -22.63 -20.42
CA SER A 96 -3.41 -23.81 -20.21
C SER A 96 -4.05 -23.78 -18.81
N ASP A 97 -4.93 -24.75 -18.51
CA ASP A 97 -5.51 -24.90 -17.18
C ASP A 97 -4.43 -25.12 -16.09
N ARG A 98 -3.26 -25.60 -16.48
CA ARG A 98 -2.13 -25.85 -15.58
C ARG A 98 -1.07 -24.76 -15.60
N LYS A 99 -1.15 -23.80 -16.54
CA LYS A 99 -0.14 -22.75 -16.71
C LYS A 99 -0.75 -21.41 -17.10
N ALA A 100 -0.50 -20.40 -16.28
CA ALA A 100 -0.97 -19.05 -16.57
C ALA A 100 0.06 -18.01 -16.12
N TRP A 101 0.30 -17.03 -16.99
CA TRP A 101 1.31 -16.00 -16.82
C TRP A 101 0.73 -14.73 -16.22
N ILE A 102 1.60 -14.02 -15.51
CA ILE A 102 1.38 -12.66 -15.06
C ILE A 102 2.64 -11.83 -15.30
N ARG A 103 2.43 -10.56 -15.68
CA ARG A 103 3.52 -9.60 -15.80
C ARG A 103 3.14 -8.27 -15.19
N TYR A 104 3.91 -7.84 -14.21
CA TYR A 104 3.86 -6.48 -13.68
C TYR A 104 4.76 -5.61 -14.56
N ALA A 105 4.14 -4.91 -15.51
CA ALA A 105 4.84 -4.05 -16.45
C ALA A 105 5.49 -2.84 -15.75
N ALA A 106 6.48 -2.23 -16.41
CA ALA A 106 6.96 -0.91 -16.01
C ALA A 106 5.89 0.16 -16.36
N PRO A 107 5.68 1.19 -15.51
CA PRO A 107 6.35 1.43 -14.23
C PRO A 107 5.89 0.46 -13.13
N ARG A 108 6.85 -0.02 -12.31
CA ARG A 108 6.50 -0.86 -11.16
C ARG A 108 5.90 -0.02 -10.06
N TRP A 109 4.67 -0.35 -9.70
CA TRP A 109 3.98 0.31 -8.59
C TRP A 109 4.78 0.20 -7.29
N ILE A 110 5.04 -1.00 -6.80
CA ILE A 110 5.73 -1.20 -5.51
C ILE A 110 7.13 -0.55 -5.40
N TRP A 111 7.86 -0.46 -6.53
CA TRP A 111 9.20 0.14 -6.65
C TRP A 111 9.15 1.41 -7.50
N ALA A 112 8.36 2.39 -7.09
CA ALA A 112 8.03 3.54 -7.92
C ALA A 112 9.22 4.48 -8.21
N GLY A 113 9.32 4.92 -9.46
CA GLY A 113 10.29 5.91 -9.90
C GLY A 113 11.74 5.48 -9.67
N THR A 114 12.55 6.39 -9.16
CA THR A 114 13.99 6.15 -8.91
C THR A 114 14.24 5.17 -7.76
N ALA A 115 13.22 4.84 -6.96
CA ALA A 115 13.31 3.80 -5.94
C ALA A 115 13.72 2.45 -6.52
N LEU A 116 13.35 2.17 -7.77
CA LEU A 116 13.71 0.93 -8.46
C LEU A 116 15.21 0.65 -8.43
N CYS A 117 16.05 1.70 -8.52
CA CYS A 117 17.51 1.57 -8.49
C CYS A 117 18.06 1.19 -7.11
N GLY A 118 17.32 1.46 -6.03
CA GLY A 118 17.76 1.23 -4.65
C GLY A 118 17.25 -0.07 -4.03
N VAL A 119 16.36 -0.80 -4.71
CA VAL A 119 15.79 -2.06 -4.20
C VAL A 119 16.67 -3.23 -4.62
N ALA A 120 17.19 -3.97 -3.64
CA ALA A 120 18.02 -5.15 -3.90
C ALA A 120 17.20 -6.31 -4.49
N PRO A 121 17.78 -7.15 -5.38
CA PRO A 121 17.10 -8.30 -5.96
C PRO A 121 16.51 -9.28 -4.94
N GLU A 122 17.16 -9.50 -3.79
CA GLU A 122 16.59 -10.36 -2.75
C GLU A 122 15.29 -9.83 -2.13
N VAL A 123 15.08 -8.50 -2.12
CA VAL A 123 13.84 -7.89 -1.61
C VAL A 123 12.68 -8.16 -2.57
N SER A 124 12.93 -8.06 -3.87
CA SER A 124 11.95 -8.46 -4.89
C SER A 124 11.64 -9.97 -4.82
N ARG A 125 12.67 -10.81 -4.62
CA ARG A 125 12.50 -12.25 -4.39
C ARG A 125 11.67 -12.56 -3.14
N ALA A 126 11.90 -11.85 -2.04
CA ALA A 126 11.17 -12.04 -0.80
C ALA A 126 9.65 -11.81 -0.96
N MET A 127 9.26 -10.81 -1.76
CA MET A 127 7.86 -10.59 -2.12
C MET A 127 7.27 -11.82 -2.83
N LEU A 128 7.99 -12.38 -3.81
CA LEU A 128 7.55 -13.58 -4.54
C LEU A 128 7.42 -14.80 -3.60
N GLN A 129 8.34 -14.94 -2.64
CA GLN A 129 8.33 -16.03 -1.66
C GLN A 129 7.17 -15.93 -0.67
N GLY A 130 6.89 -14.74 -0.14
CA GLY A 130 5.82 -14.50 0.83
C GLY A 130 4.43 -14.50 0.19
N TRP A 131 4.36 -14.13 -1.08
CA TRP A 131 3.13 -14.03 -1.86
C TRP A 131 2.93 -15.21 -2.82
N HIS A 132 3.53 -15.14 -4.00
CA HIS A 132 3.21 -16.00 -5.14
C HIS A 132 3.48 -17.47 -4.87
N ALA A 133 4.63 -17.79 -4.26
CA ALA A 133 5.07 -19.16 -3.99
C ALA A 133 4.13 -19.92 -3.04
N GLN A 134 3.30 -19.22 -2.27
CA GLN A 134 2.43 -19.85 -1.26
C GLN A 134 0.97 -19.98 -1.72
N ASN A 135 0.63 -19.53 -2.93
CA ASN A 135 -0.75 -19.62 -3.43
C ASN A 135 -1.23 -21.08 -3.54
N GLY A 136 -0.36 -22.02 -3.94
CA GLY A 136 -0.69 -23.44 -3.95
C GLY A 136 -1.07 -23.96 -2.57
N THR A 137 -0.30 -23.61 -1.54
CA THR A 137 -0.62 -23.98 -0.15
C THR A 137 -1.95 -23.39 0.32
N MET A 138 -2.25 -22.13 -0.04
CA MET A 138 -3.55 -21.52 0.31
C MET A 138 -4.73 -22.21 -0.36
N LEU A 139 -4.56 -22.67 -1.60
CA LEU A 139 -5.57 -23.38 -2.39
C LEU A 139 -5.65 -24.87 -2.05
N ALA A 140 -4.94 -25.35 -1.02
CA ALA A 140 -4.78 -26.76 -0.71
C ALA A 140 -4.28 -27.60 -1.90
N ASN A 141 -3.47 -27.00 -2.77
CA ASN A 141 -2.82 -27.62 -3.93
C ASN A 141 -1.29 -27.52 -3.82
N PRO A 142 -0.62 -28.49 -3.18
CA PRO A 142 0.83 -28.48 -3.01
C PRO A 142 1.61 -28.65 -4.33
N ARG A 143 0.93 -28.96 -5.44
CA ARG A 143 1.53 -29.10 -6.77
C ARG A 143 1.67 -27.78 -7.52
N LEU A 144 1.06 -26.70 -7.02
CA LEU A 144 1.11 -25.38 -7.66
C LEU A 144 2.33 -24.60 -7.17
N GLY A 145 3.18 -24.18 -8.09
CA GLY A 145 4.32 -23.29 -7.85
C GLY A 145 4.26 -22.02 -8.69
N PHE A 146 5.18 -21.10 -8.43
CA PHE A 146 5.42 -19.90 -9.23
C PHE A 146 6.84 -19.92 -9.82
N VAL A 147 6.95 -19.64 -11.11
CA VAL A 147 8.24 -19.52 -11.81
C VAL A 147 8.43 -18.06 -12.22
N CYS A 148 9.48 -17.44 -11.72
CA CYS A 148 9.85 -16.06 -12.05
C CYS A 148 10.85 -16.05 -13.20
N THR A 149 10.54 -15.33 -14.27
CA THR A 149 11.39 -15.23 -15.47
C THR A 149 12.15 -13.92 -15.50
N LYS A 150 11.47 -12.80 -15.17
CA LYS A 150 12.09 -11.46 -15.18
C LYS A 150 11.88 -10.72 -13.87
N GLN A 151 12.81 -9.84 -13.52
CA GLN A 151 12.62 -8.83 -12.48
C GLN A 151 13.09 -7.46 -12.94
N THR A 152 12.26 -6.45 -12.73
CA THR A 152 12.61 -5.05 -13.01
C THR A 152 13.82 -4.55 -12.23
N VAL A 153 14.04 -5.05 -11.01
CA VAL A 153 15.20 -4.67 -10.18
C VAL A 153 16.51 -5.23 -10.73
N ASP A 154 16.43 -6.24 -11.60
CA ASP A 154 17.56 -6.77 -12.37
C ASP A 154 17.73 -6.02 -13.72
N GLY A 155 17.00 -4.92 -13.93
CA GLY A 155 17.01 -4.14 -15.18
C GLY A 155 16.17 -4.71 -16.31
N GLN A 156 15.32 -5.71 -16.04
CA GLN A 156 14.49 -6.36 -17.06
C GLN A 156 13.14 -5.64 -17.27
N SER A 157 12.45 -5.97 -18.37
CA SER A 157 11.25 -5.26 -18.87
C SER A 157 9.97 -5.38 -18.02
N GLY A 158 10.04 -6.03 -16.87
CA GLY A 158 8.92 -6.28 -15.96
C GLY A 158 9.31 -7.20 -14.81
N LEU A 159 8.41 -7.39 -13.84
CA LEU A 159 8.40 -8.63 -13.08
C LEU A 159 7.45 -9.58 -13.78
N GLU A 160 7.99 -10.67 -14.30
CA GLU A 160 7.28 -11.60 -15.16
C GLU A 160 7.43 -13.01 -14.59
N GLY A 161 6.37 -13.80 -14.68
CA GLY A 161 6.40 -15.19 -14.28
C GLY A 161 5.07 -15.87 -14.52
N TYR A 162 5.00 -17.15 -14.15
CA TYR A 162 3.80 -17.95 -14.32
C TYR A 162 3.55 -18.87 -13.14
N TYR A 163 2.27 -19.15 -12.93
CA TYR A 163 1.83 -20.24 -12.09
C TYR A 163 1.86 -21.53 -12.89
N TYR A 164 2.39 -22.60 -12.29
CA TYR A 164 2.42 -23.92 -12.91
C TYR A 164 2.02 -25.02 -11.94
N GLU A 165 1.09 -25.87 -12.35
CA GLU A 165 0.65 -27.03 -11.60
C GLU A 165 1.36 -28.30 -12.08
N TYR A 166 2.27 -28.82 -11.26
CA TYR A 166 3.09 -30.01 -11.56
C TYR A 166 2.31 -31.32 -11.37
N GLU A 167 2.89 -32.44 -11.83
CA GLU A 167 2.30 -33.77 -11.66
C GLU A 167 2.52 -34.36 -10.26
N ARG A 168 3.34 -33.70 -9.44
CA ARG A 168 3.68 -34.11 -8.09
C ARG A 168 3.64 -32.92 -7.15
N ASP A 169 3.58 -33.23 -5.86
CA ASP A 169 3.70 -32.24 -4.81
C ASP A 169 5.09 -31.59 -4.84
N LEU A 170 5.11 -30.28 -4.57
CA LEU A 170 6.33 -29.49 -4.48
C LEU A 170 6.81 -29.42 -3.04
N LEU A 171 8.12 -29.62 -2.86
CA LEU A 171 8.80 -29.28 -1.61
C LEU A 171 8.80 -27.75 -1.43
N PRO A 172 8.93 -27.24 -0.18
CA PRO A 172 8.88 -25.79 0.06
C PRO A 172 9.84 -24.95 -0.80
N HIS A 173 11.05 -25.46 -1.07
CA HIS A 173 12.05 -24.78 -1.89
C HIS A 173 11.76 -24.84 -3.40
N GLU A 174 10.84 -25.69 -3.85
CA GLU A 174 10.45 -25.85 -5.26
C GLU A 174 9.27 -24.97 -5.65
N ARG A 175 8.59 -24.37 -4.67
CA ARG A 175 7.40 -23.53 -4.87
C ARG A 175 7.70 -22.19 -5.55
N LEU A 176 8.94 -21.72 -5.43
CA LEU A 176 9.45 -20.59 -6.20
C LEU A 176 10.67 -21.05 -7.00
N ARG A 177 10.59 -20.95 -8.32
CA ARG A 177 11.71 -21.21 -9.23
C ARG A 177 12.03 -19.98 -10.06
N PHE A 178 13.23 -19.97 -10.63
CA PHE A 178 13.66 -18.95 -11.59
C PHE A 178 14.01 -19.65 -12.90
N ALA A 179 13.47 -19.15 -14.01
CA ALA A 179 13.75 -19.62 -15.37
C ALA A 179 13.96 -18.39 -16.26
N ARG A 180 15.19 -17.89 -16.29
CA ARG A 180 15.53 -16.56 -16.87
C ARG A 180 15.55 -16.55 -18.39
N GLU A 181 15.59 -17.74 -18.97
CA GLU A 181 15.58 -18.05 -20.39
C GLU A 181 14.18 -18.13 -21.00
N GLU A 182 13.15 -18.18 -20.17
CA GLU A 182 11.76 -18.25 -20.62
C GLU A 182 11.15 -16.85 -20.73
N ASP A 183 10.27 -16.67 -21.72
CA ASP A 183 9.54 -15.43 -21.95
C ASP A 183 8.03 -15.70 -21.99
N ALA A 184 7.27 -14.79 -21.40
CA ALA A 184 5.82 -14.84 -21.49
C ALA A 184 5.34 -14.53 -22.92
N PRO A 185 4.20 -15.12 -23.35
CA PRO A 185 3.59 -14.75 -24.64
C PRO A 185 3.13 -13.29 -24.64
N ASP A 186 2.93 -12.72 -25.83
CA ASP A 186 2.44 -11.35 -25.96
C ASP A 186 1.07 -11.16 -25.30
N PHE A 187 0.90 -10.05 -24.59
CA PHE A 187 -0.34 -9.73 -23.89
C PHE A 187 -1.43 -9.27 -24.87
N ASP A 188 -2.59 -9.92 -24.82
CA ASP A 188 -3.80 -9.52 -25.54
C ASP A 188 -4.92 -9.14 -24.55
N ALA A 189 -5.20 -7.85 -24.46
CA ALA A 189 -6.24 -7.29 -23.59
C ALA A 189 -7.67 -7.73 -23.97
N ALA A 190 -7.90 -8.22 -25.19
CA ALA A 190 -9.20 -8.75 -25.59
C ALA A 190 -9.49 -10.11 -24.92
N ASN A 191 -8.46 -10.91 -24.66
CA ASN A 191 -8.56 -12.24 -24.06
C ASN A 191 -8.44 -12.23 -22.53
N ALA A 192 -8.04 -11.11 -21.93
CA ALA A 192 -7.95 -10.96 -20.48
C ALA A 192 -9.35 -10.84 -19.83
N PRO A 193 -9.55 -11.39 -18.62
CA PRO A 193 -10.79 -11.20 -17.88
C PRO A 193 -11.01 -9.71 -17.58
N LYS A 194 -12.26 -9.24 -17.62
CA LYS A 194 -12.58 -7.80 -17.42
C LYS A 194 -13.44 -7.60 -16.19
N LEU A 195 -13.09 -6.58 -15.41
CA LEU A 195 -13.98 -5.99 -14.43
C LEU A 195 -14.77 -4.86 -15.10
N PRO A 196 -16.05 -4.64 -14.76
CA PRO A 196 -16.87 -3.55 -15.29
C PRO A 196 -16.50 -2.21 -14.63
N ILE A 197 -15.21 -1.86 -14.63
CA ILE A 197 -14.65 -0.65 -14.00
C ILE A 197 -15.05 0.63 -14.74
N ASP A 198 -15.28 0.52 -16.04
CA ASP A 198 -15.77 1.57 -16.93
C ASP A 198 -17.18 2.03 -16.52
N GLN A 199 -17.93 1.13 -15.88
CA GLN A 199 -19.26 1.41 -15.34
C GLN A 199 -19.22 1.89 -13.88
N TRP A 200 -18.05 1.89 -13.23
CA TRP A 200 -17.95 2.33 -11.83
C TRP A 200 -17.78 3.84 -11.75
N PRO A 201 -18.47 4.51 -10.80
CA PRO A 201 -18.26 5.94 -10.57
C PRO A 201 -16.78 6.27 -10.31
N THR A 202 -16.29 7.38 -10.85
CA THR A 202 -14.91 7.87 -10.65
C THR A 202 -14.54 7.98 -9.16
N THR A 203 -15.50 8.40 -8.35
CA THR A 203 -15.39 8.47 -6.88
C THR A 203 -15.18 7.09 -6.26
N ARG A 204 -15.88 6.04 -6.73
CA ARG A 204 -15.67 4.67 -6.27
C ARG A 204 -14.26 4.18 -6.61
N LEU A 205 -13.77 4.46 -7.81
CA LEU A 205 -12.42 4.08 -8.25
C LEU A 205 -11.34 4.79 -7.43
N ALA A 206 -11.45 6.10 -7.23
CA ALA A 206 -10.48 6.85 -6.43
C ALA A 206 -10.45 6.39 -4.96
N LYS A 207 -11.61 6.10 -4.37
CA LYS A 207 -11.69 5.53 -3.02
C LYS A 207 -11.08 4.12 -2.95
N ALA A 208 -11.28 3.29 -3.97
CA ALA A 208 -10.69 1.96 -4.06
C ALA A 208 -9.16 2.04 -4.18
N HIS A 209 -8.63 2.92 -5.04
CA HIS A 209 -7.20 3.17 -5.19
C HIS A 209 -6.57 3.63 -3.87
N ARG A 210 -7.19 4.59 -3.17
CA ARG A 210 -6.76 5.05 -1.84
C ARG A 210 -6.69 3.90 -0.83
N ASN A 211 -7.75 3.10 -0.75
CA ASN A 211 -7.80 1.97 0.19
C ASN A 211 -6.75 0.90 -0.15
N TYR A 212 -6.53 0.65 -1.44
CA TYR A 212 -5.51 -0.29 -1.92
C TYR A 212 -4.11 0.16 -1.49
N ALA A 213 -3.72 1.42 -1.74
CA ALA A 213 -2.42 1.95 -1.33
C ALA A 213 -2.26 1.97 0.20
N MET A 214 -3.31 2.39 0.92
CA MET A 214 -3.33 2.41 2.38
C MET A 214 -3.13 1.02 2.99
N GLU A 215 -3.67 -0.03 2.37
CA GLU A 215 -3.59 -1.40 2.88
C GLU A 215 -2.14 -1.91 2.98
N TYR A 216 -1.25 -1.51 2.05
CA TYR A 216 0.17 -1.87 2.13
C TYR A 216 0.83 -1.41 3.42
N VAL A 217 0.54 -0.17 3.82
CA VAL A 217 1.09 0.40 5.05
C VAL A 217 0.37 -0.14 6.29
N ARG A 218 -0.93 -0.45 6.17
CA ARG A 218 -1.69 -1.12 7.23
C ARG A 218 -1.16 -2.50 7.56
N SER A 219 -0.67 -3.25 6.57
CA SER A 219 0.01 -4.52 6.80
C SER A 219 1.44 -4.32 7.32
N ALA A 220 2.14 -3.29 6.84
CA ALA A 220 3.53 -3.01 7.24
C ALA A 220 3.68 -2.66 8.73
N PHE A 221 2.73 -1.91 9.30
CA PHE A 221 2.81 -1.44 10.68
C PHE A 221 2.84 -2.57 11.72
N PRO A 222 1.85 -3.48 11.77
CA PRO A 222 1.86 -4.57 12.72
C PRO A 222 2.93 -5.63 12.38
N THR A 223 3.27 -5.82 11.10
CA THR A 223 4.43 -6.67 10.73
C THR A 223 5.74 -6.12 11.28
N ALA A 224 5.99 -4.81 11.16
CA ALA A 224 7.18 -4.19 11.74
C ALA A 224 7.21 -4.33 13.27
N LEU A 225 6.05 -4.16 13.93
CA LEU A 225 5.91 -4.36 15.37
C LEU A 225 6.26 -5.80 15.78
N GLN A 226 5.79 -6.79 15.02
CA GLN A 226 6.08 -8.20 15.27
C GLN A 226 7.57 -8.53 15.06
N LEU A 227 8.19 -7.99 14.01
CA LEU A 227 9.58 -8.28 13.67
C LEU A 227 10.58 -7.59 14.59
N TRP A 228 10.34 -6.34 14.96
CA TRP A 228 11.34 -5.49 15.61
C TRP A 228 10.96 -5.07 17.03
N GLY A 229 9.75 -5.40 17.49
CA GLY A 229 9.24 -4.93 18.77
C GLY A 229 8.86 -3.44 18.75
N ALA A 230 8.29 -2.97 19.86
CA ALA A 230 7.64 -1.67 19.94
C ALA A 230 8.59 -0.49 19.68
N ASP A 231 9.76 -0.48 20.31
CA ASP A 231 10.67 0.67 20.27
C ASP A 231 11.26 0.86 18.87
N GLU A 232 11.77 -0.21 18.28
CA GLU A 232 12.43 -0.15 16.98
C GLU A 232 11.40 0.05 15.84
N ALA A 233 10.28 -0.66 15.87
CA ALA A 233 9.20 -0.43 14.91
C ALA A 233 8.67 1.01 14.99
N GLY A 234 8.42 1.49 16.21
CA GLY A 234 7.99 2.85 16.48
C GLY A 234 8.96 3.88 15.91
N HIS A 235 10.25 3.72 16.17
CA HIS A 235 11.28 4.62 15.65
C HIS A 235 11.35 4.60 14.12
N ARG A 236 11.51 3.42 13.51
CA ARG A 236 11.71 3.28 12.06
C ARG A 236 10.50 3.79 11.28
N LEU A 237 9.29 3.37 11.66
CA LEU A 237 8.05 3.82 11.01
C LEU A 237 7.86 5.34 11.16
N ARG A 238 8.05 5.89 12.36
CA ARG A 238 7.95 7.35 12.57
C ARG A 238 8.95 8.13 11.71
N MET A 239 10.18 7.65 11.59
CA MET A 239 11.21 8.30 10.78
C MET A 239 10.86 8.30 9.29
N VAL A 240 10.35 7.17 8.77
CA VAL A 240 9.82 7.09 7.40
C VAL A 240 8.67 8.07 7.22
N GLY A 241 7.69 8.06 8.13
CA GLY A 241 6.58 9.00 8.14
C GLY A 241 7.05 10.45 8.08
N LYS A 242 8.05 10.84 8.87
CA LYS A 242 8.61 12.21 8.85
C LYS A 242 9.18 12.59 7.49
N MET A 243 9.99 11.72 6.88
CA MET A 243 10.60 12.03 5.59
C MET A 243 9.56 12.11 4.48
N ILE A 244 8.57 11.20 4.49
CA ILE A 244 7.50 11.17 3.49
C ILE A 244 6.54 12.35 3.67
N GLY A 245 6.09 12.61 4.91
CA GLY A 245 5.26 13.76 5.22
C GLY A 245 5.90 15.08 4.80
N MET A 246 7.21 15.23 5.03
CA MET A 246 7.96 16.41 4.59
C MET A 246 8.06 16.50 3.07
N GLN A 247 8.42 15.39 2.39
CA GLN A 247 8.65 15.39 0.95
C GLN A 247 7.35 15.57 0.15
N PHE A 248 6.24 15.01 0.61
CA PHE A 248 4.97 14.97 -0.12
C PHE A 248 3.96 16.01 0.36
N TYR A 249 4.27 16.82 1.38
CA TYR A 249 3.35 17.82 1.94
C TYR A 249 2.66 18.68 0.87
N HIS A 250 3.43 19.31 -0.02
CA HIS A 250 2.88 20.24 -1.01
C HIS A 250 2.00 19.55 -2.06
N GLU A 251 2.31 18.29 -2.39
CA GLU A 251 1.50 17.49 -3.31
C GLU A 251 0.18 17.09 -2.66
N ILE A 252 0.24 16.63 -1.40
CA ILE A 252 -0.94 16.27 -0.62
C ILE A 252 -1.83 17.51 -0.44
N ALA A 253 -1.26 18.64 -0.02
CA ALA A 253 -1.96 19.91 0.17
C ALA A 253 -2.68 20.34 -1.13
N ARG A 254 -2.02 20.24 -2.28
CA ARG A 254 -2.63 20.54 -3.58
C ARG A 254 -3.79 19.60 -3.90
N GLY A 255 -3.65 18.30 -3.64
CA GLY A 255 -4.71 17.33 -3.89
C GLY A 255 -5.90 17.45 -2.95
N LEU A 256 -5.69 17.88 -1.70
CA LEU A 256 -6.77 18.22 -0.76
C LEU A 256 -7.51 19.50 -1.17
N GLY A 257 -6.82 20.45 -1.81
CA GLY A 257 -7.42 21.63 -2.43
C GLY A 257 -7.79 22.77 -1.48
N GLY A 258 -7.33 22.73 -0.22
CA GLY A 258 -7.53 23.81 0.75
C GLY A 258 -6.51 24.95 0.66
N ASP A 259 -6.90 26.14 1.13
CA ASP A 259 -5.99 27.28 1.31
C ASP A 259 -5.25 27.20 2.65
N TYR A 260 -4.08 26.57 2.60
CA TYR A 260 -3.22 26.35 3.77
C TYR A 260 -2.10 27.41 3.83
N LYS A 261 -2.45 28.59 4.34
CA LYS A 261 -1.47 29.62 4.72
C LYS A 261 -0.42 29.03 5.67
N ALA A 262 0.84 29.47 5.56
CA ALA A 262 1.97 28.94 6.34
C ALA A 262 1.94 29.39 7.84
N ASP A 263 0.80 29.22 8.50
CA ASP A 263 0.50 29.59 9.89
C ASP A 263 -0.18 28.43 10.64
N ALA A 264 -0.35 28.55 11.96
CA ALA A 264 -0.93 27.48 12.77
C ALA A 264 -2.35 27.09 12.31
N ALA A 265 -3.13 28.08 11.85
CA ALA A 265 -4.50 27.87 11.38
C ALA A 265 -4.54 27.07 10.07
N GLY A 266 -3.64 27.38 9.13
CA GLY A 266 -3.51 26.68 7.86
C GLY A 266 -3.06 25.24 8.05
N PHE A 267 -2.11 24.99 8.94
CA PHE A 267 -1.70 23.62 9.25
C PHE A 267 -2.80 22.82 9.94
N ALA A 268 -3.53 23.42 10.89
CA ALA A 268 -4.64 22.75 11.56
C ALA A 268 -5.75 22.34 10.57
N ARG A 269 -6.08 23.21 9.59
CA ARG A 269 -7.00 22.86 8.49
C ARG A 269 -6.46 21.72 7.62
N PHE A 270 -5.17 21.73 7.28
CA PHE A 270 -4.54 20.65 6.52
C PHE A 270 -4.68 19.29 7.23
N ILE A 271 -4.43 19.21 8.54
CA ILE A 271 -4.58 17.95 9.30
C ILE A 271 -6.04 17.47 9.23
N ALA A 272 -7.00 18.38 9.42
CA ALA A 272 -8.42 18.03 9.39
C ALA A 272 -8.87 17.51 8.02
N ASP A 273 -8.51 18.21 6.94
CA ASP A 273 -8.82 17.81 5.57
C ASP A 273 -8.15 16.49 5.20
N PHE A 274 -6.90 16.29 5.63
CA PHE A 274 -6.18 15.04 5.44
C PHE A 274 -6.90 13.88 6.14
N GLY A 275 -7.31 14.04 7.41
CA GLY A 275 -8.11 13.04 8.13
C GLY A 275 -9.45 12.74 7.43
N ALA A 276 -10.17 13.77 6.98
CA ALA A 276 -11.39 13.61 6.19
C ALA A 276 -11.15 12.81 4.89
N ALA A 277 -10.01 13.04 4.23
CA ALA A 277 -9.62 12.30 3.04
C ALA A 277 -9.27 10.82 3.33
N HIS A 278 -8.88 10.45 4.55
CA HIS A 278 -8.78 9.04 4.98
C HIS A 278 -10.16 8.40 5.16
N GLY A 279 -11.18 9.20 5.43
CA GLY A 279 -12.53 8.79 5.77
C GLY A 279 -12.86 8.95 7.25
N ASP A 280 -12.11 9.77 7.98
CA ASP A 280 -12.33 10.07 9.39
C ASP A 280 -13.11 11.38 9.58
N ALA A 281 -13.81 11.52 10.70
CA ALA A 281 -14.46 12.77 11.05
C ALA A 281 -13.46 13.67 11.78
N SER A 282 -13.09 14.79 11.18
CA SER A 282 -12.12 15.73 11.73
C SER A 282 -12.71 17.11 11.92
N ARG A 283 -12.33 17.78 13.01
CA ARG A 283 -12.72 19.18 13.31
C ARG A 283 -11.54 19.98 13.82
N VAL A 284 -11.62 21.29 13.62
CA VAL A 284 -10.65 22.27 14.12
C VAL A 284 -11.35 23.22 15.08
N GLU A 285 -10.79 23.39 16.27
CA GLU A 285 -11.26 24.33 17.28
C GLU A 285 -10.14 25.32 17.62
N ARG A 286 -10.47 26.61 17.69
CA ARG A 286 -9.51 27.65 18.08
C ARG A 286 -9.59 27.89 19.58
N HIS A 287 -8.44 27.88 20.25
CA HIS A 287 -8.34 28.21 21.66
C HIS A 287 -8.08 29.71 21.90
N LEU A 288 -8.35 30.15 23.13
CA LEU A 288 -8.13 31.53 23.58
C LEU A 288 -6.65 31.94 23.55
N ASP A 289 -5.74 30.98 23.74
CA ASP A 289 -4.29 31.19 23.67
C ASP A 289 -3.76 31.36 22.23
N GLY A 290 -4.65 31.34 21.23
CA GLY A 290 -4.32 31.47 19.81
C GLY A 290 -3.93 30.16 19.12
N SER A 291 -3.81 29.06 19.87
CA SER A 291 -3.56 27.73 19.29
C SER A 291 -4.81 27.12 18.65
N PHE A 292 -4.60 26.12 17.81
CA PHE A 292 -5.66 25.35 17.16
C PHE A 292 -5.58 23.88 17.58
N GLU A 293 -6.69 23.34 18.07
CA GLU A 293 -6.82 21.90 18.29
C GLU A 293 -7.50 21.26 17.10
N VAL A 294 -6.88 20.22 16.56
CA VAL A 294 -7.48 19.34 15.57
C VAL A 294 -7.85 18.05 16.29
N ARG A 295 -9.12 17.67 16.18
CA ARG A 295 -9.60 16.40 16.69
C ARG A 295 -10.11 15.54 15.54
N GLN A 296 -9.55 14.35 15.41
CA GLN A 296 -9.99 13.31 14.50
C GLN A 296 -10.63 12.17 15.30
N ASP A 297 -11.92 11.94 15.07
CA ASP A 297 -12.69 10.88 15.70
C ASP A 297 -12.56 9.59 14.89
N GLY A 298 -11.86 8.61 15.47
CA GLY A 298 -11.48 7.39 14.76
C GLY A 298 -10.20 7.55 13.94
N CYS A 299 -9.77 6.44 13.36
CA CYS A 299 -8.64 6.39 12.45
C CYS A 299 -8.86 5.26 11.45
N ALA A 300 -9.34 5.59 10.25
CA ALA A 300 -9.61 4.64 9.17
C ALA A 300 -8.36 3.83 8.84
N PHE A 301 -7.18 4.46 8.95
CA PHE A 301 -5.90 3.78 8.83
C PHE A 301 -5.67 2.70 9.89
N MET A 302 -6.11 2.88 11.15
CA MET A 302 -5.91 1.88 12.21
C MET A 302 -7.10 0.94 12.40
N ALA A 303 -8.24 1.22 11.77
CA ALA A 303 -9.47 0.46 11.96
C ALA A 303 -9.27 -1.03 11.63
N GLY A 304 -9.61 -1.93 12.56
CA GLY A 304 -9.50 -3.38 12.34
C GLY A 304 -8.08 -3.96 12.37
N ILE A 305 -7.07 -3.21 12.82
CA ILE A 305 -5.76 -3.77 13.18
C ILE A 305 -5.91 -4.40 14.58
N GLU A 306 -5.89 -5.73 14.67
CA GLU A 306 -6.07 -6.47 15.92
C GLU A 306 -4.85 -6.34 16.86
N GLU A 307 -3.65 -6.36 16.29
CA GLU A 307 -2.38 -6.21 17.02
C GLU A 307 -2.06 -4.73 17.29
N TRP A 308 -3.01 -4.06 17.95
CA TRP A 308 -2.87 -2.65 18.29
C TRP A 308 -1.84 -2.43 19.39
N HIS A 309 -0.95 -1.46 19.17
CA HIS A 309 -0.03 -0.94 20.19
C HIS A 309 0.02 0.59 20.10
N PRO A 310 0.05 1.34 21.23
CA PRO A 310 0.06 2.81 21.23
C PRO A 310 1.19 3.44 20.39
N VAL A 311 2.29 2.70 20.21
CA VAL A 311 3.41 3.15 19.37
C VAL A 311 3.02 3.35 17.91
N LEU A 312 2.05 2.59 17.40
CA LEU A 312 1.61 2.70 16.01
C LEU A 312 0.95 4.06 15.75
N SER A 313 0.24 4.64 16.73
CA SER A 313 -0.30 5.99 16.62
C SER A 313 0.79 7.05 16.55
N LYS A 314 1.84 6.91 17.38
CA LYS A 314 3.01 7.81 17.35
C LYS A 314 3.82 7.66 16.06
N ALA A 315 3.92 6.43 15.54
CA ALA A 315 4.57 6.15 14.27
C ALA A 315 3.83 6.78 13.10
N TRP A 316 2.50 6.59 13.03
CA TRP A 316 1.67 7.21 12.00
C TRP A 316 1.71 8.73 12.07
N ASN A 317 1.73 9.31 13.29
CA ASN A 317 1.91 10.75 13.51
C ASN A 317 3.21 11.30 12.90
N GLY A 318 4.21 10.46 12.62
CA GLY A 318 5.42 10.87 11.89
C GLY A 318 5.10 11.58 10.56
N LEU A 319 4.04 11.15 9.84
CA LEU A 319 3.57 11.83 8.63
C LEU A 319 3.22 13.30 8.88
N ILE A 320 2.46 13.56 9.95
CA ILE A 320 2.04 14.92 10.31
C ILE A 320 3.23 15.74 10.81
N GLU A 321 4.15 15.13 11.57
CA GLU A 321 5.38 15.77 12.01
C GLU A 321 6.26 16.19 10.82
N GLY A 322 6.37 15.35 9.80
CA GLY A 322 7.07 15.67 8.56
C GLY A 322 6.39 16.81 7.79
N ALA A 323 5.06 16.71 7.63
CA ALA A 323 4.25 17.71 6.96
C ALA A 323 4.39 19.10 7.62
N LEU A 324 4.45 19.15 8.95
CA LEU A 324 4.68 20.39 9.72
C LEU A 324 5.99 21.06 9.30
N GLN A 325 7.07 20.28 9.14
CA GLN A 325 8.37 20.83 8.76
C GLN A 325 8.36 21.48 7.38
N ALA A 326 7.64 20.88 6.42
CA ALA A 326 7.50 21.43 5.07
C ALA A 326 6.50 22.60 5.01
N HIS A 327 5.45 22.55 5.82
CA HIS A 327 4.46 23.63 5.91
C HIS A 327 5.07 24.89 6.52
N ASN A 328 5.59 24.78 7.75
CA ASN A 328 6.31 25.83 8.44
C ASN A 328 7.10 25.24 9.62
N ARG A 329 8.42 25.10 9.44
CA ARG A 329 9.36 24.54 10.43
C ARG A 329 9.45 25.27 11.78
N ARG A 330 8.78 26.42 11.94
CA ARG A 330 8.80 27.20 13.18
C ARG A 330 7.61 26.92 14.10
N LEU A 331 6.54 26.34 13.58
CA LEU A 331 5.32 26.05 14.35
C LEU A 331 5.55 24.95 15.39
N GLY A 332 4.84 25.05 16.51
CA GLY A 332 4.73 24.03 17.53
C GLY A 332 3.59 23.04 17.26
N MET A 333 3.79 21.77 17.57
CA MET A 333 2.72 20.77 17.54
C MET A 333 2.86 19.75 18.67
N ALA A 334 1.81 19.58 19.45
CA ALA A 334 1.67 18.49 20.42
C ALA A 334 0.67 17.46 19.89
N PHE A 335 0.97 16.18 20.04
CA PHE A 335 0.11 15.07 19.62
C PHE A 335 -0.26 14.19 20.82
N SER A 336 -1.52 13.82 20.91
CA SER A 336 -2.01 12.87 21.92
C SER A 336 -3.10 11.95 21.35
N VAL A 337 -3.31 10.83 22.02
CA VAL A 337 -4.36 9.87 21.68
C VAL A 337 -5.30 9.78 22.87
N GLN A 338 -6.59 10.04 22.65
CA GLN A 338 -7.63 9.83 23.65
C GLN A 338 -8.41 8.56 23.34
N THR A 339 -8.42 7.63 24.29
CA THR A 339 -9.23 6.41 24.22
C THR A 339 -10.51 6.62 25.05
N MET A 340 -11.45 7.42 24.54
CA MET A 340 -12.80 7.50 25.10
C MET A 340 -13.76 6.68 24.24
N GLY A 341 -14.25 5.56 24.76
CA GLY A 341 -15.15 4.64 24.04
C GLY A 341 -14.44 3.64 23.14
N ALA A 342 -15.18 3.08 22.17
CA ALA A 342 -14.70 1.96 21.34
C ALA A 342 -13.71 2.36 20.22
N LYS A 343 -13.52 3.66 19.94
CA LYS A 343 -12.60 4.15 18.90
C LYS A 343 -11.65 5.21 19.46
N PRO A 344 -10.33 5.09 19.25
CA PRO A 344 -9.40 6.14 19.66
C PRO A 344 -9.65 7.42 18.86
N SER A 345 -9.52 8.55 19.54
CA SER A 345 -9.48 9.88 18.92
C SER A 345 -8.04 10.38 18.90
N LEU A 346 -7.63 10.97 17.78
CA LEU A 346 -6.32 11.58 17.61
C LEU A 346 -6.46 13.09 17.79
N LEU A 347 -5.58 13.69 18.60
CA LEU A 347 -5.62 15.12 18.89
C LEU A 347 -4.27 15.76 18.61
N TRP A 348 -4.31 16.89 17.91
CA TRP A 348 -3.16 17.74 17.66
C TRP A 348 -3.44 19.14 18.17
N LYS A 349 -2.53 19.70 18.96
CA LYS A 349 -2.53 21.13 19.30
C LYS A 349 -1.43 21.80 18.52
N VAL A 350 -1.79 22.70 17.61
CA VAL A 350 -0.87 23.47 16.75
C VAL A 350 -0.78 24.89 17.25
N SER A 351 0.43 25.41 17.41
CA SER A 351 0.72 26.77 17.85
C SER A 351 1.73 27.45 16.93
N GLU A 352 1.75 28.79 16.95
CA GLU A 352 2.77 29.60 16.29
C GLU A 352 4.20 29.30 16.78
#